data_AF-A0A8X6TY38-F1
#
_entry.id   AF-A0A8X6TY38-F1
#
_cell.length_a   1.000
_cell.length_b   1.000
_cell.length_c   1.000
_cell.angle_alpha   90.00
_cell.angle_beta   90.00
_cell.angle_gamma   90.00
#
_symmetry.space_group_name_H-M   'P 1'
#
loop_
_entity.id
_entity.type
_entity.pdbx_description
1 polymer ?
#
loop_
_entity_poly.entity_id
_entity_poly.type
_entity_poly.pdbx_seq_one_letter_code
_entity_poly.pdbx_strand_id
1 'polypeptide(L)'
;MFSLETRSSDVEDIDAIDTQEMNKIIKYRQQLRSHLRERFRIEYLGQLQQRTLHRALVKSLAVSNILLLESDIKKHTFWPLARVLELIPVKDGRNRRILACSKLSHSHFYW
;
A
#
# COMPACT_ATOMS: atom_id res chain seq x y z
N MET A 1 -2.71 -57.58 -41.98
CA MET A 1 -3.76 -57.19 -41.03
C MET A 1 -3.56 -58.01 -39.77
N PHE A 2 -3.03 -57.41 -38.71
CA PHE A 2 -2.98 -57.99 -37.37
C PHE A 2 -3.05 -56.85 -36.37
N SER A 3 -4.18 -56.70 -35.69
CA SER A 3 -4.27 -55.90 -34.47
C SER A 3 -4.08 -56.86 -33.30
N LEU A 4 -3.04 -56.65 -32.50
CA LEU A 4 -2.87 -57.30 -31.21
C LEU A 4 -3.81 -56.62 -30.21
N GLU A 5 -4.68 -57.41 -29.58
CA GLU A 5 -5.51 -56.97 -28.45
C GLU A 5 -4.61 -56.46 -27.32
N THR A 6 -4.71 -55.17 -27.03
CA THR A 6 -4.16 -54.60 -25.79
C THR A 6 -5.03 -55.05 -24.64
N ARG A 7 -4.48 -55.94 -23.78
CA ARG A 7 -5.04 -56.25 -22.46
C ARG A 7 -5.26 -54.93 -21.71
N SER A 8 -6.45 -54.74 -21.13
CA SER A 8 -6.78 -53.59 -20.30
C SER A 8 -5.78 -53.48 -19.15
N SER A 9 -4.78 -52.62 -19.28
CA SER A 9 -3.87 -52.29 -18.20
C SER A 9 -4.56 -51.35 -17.24
N ASP A 10 -4.62 -51.73 -15.96
CA ASP A 10 -5.13 -50.96 -14.82
C ASP A 10 -4.18 -49.81 -14.41
N VAL A 11 -3.46 -49.26 -15.39
CA VAL A 11 -2.44 -48.23 -15.21
C VAL A 11 -3.05 -46.93 -15.73
N GLU A 12 -3.18 -45.96 -14.82
CA GLU A 12 -3.67 -44.64 -15.17
C GLU A 12 -2.77 -43.96 -16.21
N ASP A 13 -3.38 -43.24 -17.14
CA ASP A 13 -2.68 -42.48 -18.17
C ASP A 13 -1.70 -41.48 -17.55
N ILE A 14 -0.46 -41.45 -18.05
CA ILE A 14 0.62 -40.60 -17.54
C ILE A 14 0.20 -39.11 -17.53
N ASP A 15 -0.56 -38.68 -18.54
CA ASP A 15 -1.07 -37.31 -18.65
C ASP A 15 -2.10 -36.98 -17.56
N ALA A 16 -2.88 -37.96 -17.12
CA ALA A 16 -3.85 -37.78 -16.03
C ALA A 16 -3.15 -37.60 -14.68
N ILE A 17 -2.05 -38.33 -14.45
CA ILE A 17 -1.23 -38.19 -13.25
C ILE A 17 -0.54 -36.82 -13.22
N ASP A 18 0.05 -36.40 -14.34
CA ASP A 18 0.78 -35.12 -14.42
C ASP A 18 -0.16 -33.92 -14.24
N THR A 19 -1.36 -33.97 -14.86
CA THR A 19 -2.38 -32.92 -14.66
C THR A 19 -2.87 -32.85 -13.21
N GLN A 20 -3.00 -33.97 -12.50
CA GLN A 20 -3.35 -33.97 -11.07
C GLN A 20 -2.26 -33.30 -10.20
N GLU A 21 -0.99 -33.63 -10.43
CA GLU A 21 0.14 -33.03 -9.72
C GLU A 21 0.27 -31.53 -10.01
N MET A 22 0.13 -31.11 -11.26
CA MET A 22 0.11 -29.69 -11.64
C MET A 22 -1.02 -28.93 -10.96
N ASN A 23 -2.22 -29.52 -10.87
CA ASN A 23 -3.36 -28.92 -10.19
C ASN A 23 -3.13 -28.74 -8.68
N LYS A 24 -2.44 -29.68 -8.02
CA LYS A 24 -2.05 -29.54 -6.60
C LYS A 24 -1.13 -28.34 -6.40
N ILE A 25 -0.12 -28.18 -7.25
CA ILE A 25 0.83 -27.06 -7.17
C ILE A 25 0.12 -25.72 -7.40
N ILE A 26 -0.77 -25.65 -8.39
CA ILE A 26 -1.54 -24.43 -8.68
C ILE A 26 -2.45 -24.06 -7.50
N LYS A 27 -3.18 -25.03 -6.93
CA LYS A 27 -4.03 -24.81 -5.75
C LYS A 27 -3.21 -24.32 -4.55
N TYR A 28 -2.05 -24.94 -4.30
CA TYR A 28 -1.16 -24.53 -3.21
C TYR A 28 -0.67 -23.08 -3.40
N ARG A 29 -0.26 -22.70 -4.61
CA ARG A 29 0.16 -21.31 -4.92
C ARG A 29 -0.97 -20.31 -4.75
N GLN A 30 -2.19 -20.68 -5.13
CA GLN A 30 -3.38 -19.83 -4.94
C GLN A 30 -3.68 -19.63 -3.45
N GLN A 31 -3.65 -20.72 -2.66
CA GLN A 31 -3.82 -20.66 -1.21
C GLN A 31 -2.76 -19.79 -0.56
N LEU A 32 -1.48 -19.99 -0.90
CA LEU A 32 -0.38 -19.18 -0.37
C LEU A 32 -0.56 -17.70 -0.69
N ARG A 33 -0.96 -17.34 -1.92
CA ARG A 33 -1.28 -15.96 -2.30
C ARG A 33 -2.44 -15.40 -1.48
N SER A 34 -3.48 -16.20 -1.24
CA SER A 34 -4.63 -15.76 -0.45
C SER A 34 -4.26 -15.49 1.00
N HIS A 35 -3.52 -16.40 1.65
CA HIS A 35 -3.04 -16.24 3.02
C HIS A 35 -2.10 -15.04 3.17
N LEU A 36 -1.19 -14.83 2.20
CA LEU A 36 -0.31 -13.66 2.22
C LEU A 36 -1.11 -12.35 2.09
N ARG A 37 -2.13 -12.30 1.22
CA ARG A 37 -3.00 -11.12 1.08
C ARG A 37 -3.80 -10.86 2.36
N GLU A 38 -4.33 -11.91 2.99
CA GLU A 38 -5.09 -11.80 4.22
C GLU A 38 -4.21 -11.29 5.37
N ARG A 39 -3.04 -11.91 5.59
CA ARG A 39 -2.08 -11.47 6.60
C ARG A 39 -1.63 -10.04 6.36
N PHE A 40 -1.27 -9.70 5.12
CA PHE A 40 -0.90 -8.32 4.77
C PHE A 40 -2.04 -7.35 5.07
N ARG A 41 -3.29 -7.69 4.75
CA ARG A 41 -4.43 -6.82 5.02
C ARG A 41 -4.63 -6.59 6.52
N ILE A 42 -4.55 -7.63 7.34
CA ILE A 42 -4.76 -7.53 8.79
C ILE A 42 -3.59 -6.80 9.47
N GLU A 43 -2.36 -7.22 9.18
CA GLU A 43 -1.17 -6.74 9.86
C GLU A 43 -0.78 -5.33 9.39
N TYR A 44 -0.70 -5.12 8.07
CA TYR A 44 -0.24 -3.85 7.51
C TYR A 44 -1.29 -2.73 7.62
N LEU A 45 -2.57 -3.02 7.31
CA LEU A 45 -3.62 -1.99 7.49
C LEU A 45 -3.93 -1.73 8.97
N GLY A 46 -3.85 -2.74 9.83
CA GLY A 46 -3.97 -2.55 11.28
C GLY A 46 -2.90 -1.61 11.83
N GLN A 47 -1.65 -1.78 11.39
CA GLN A 47 -0.55 -0.86 11.74
C GLN A 47 -0.76 0.55 11.18
N LEU A 48 -1.32 0.69 9.97
CA LEU A 48 -1.66 2.01 9.40
C LEU A 48 -2.72 2.73 10.22
N GLN A 49 -3.79 2.02 10.61
CA GLN A 49 -4.88 2.56 11.43
C GLN A 49 -4.38 3.01 12.81
N GLN A 50 -3.55 2.20 13.48
CA GLN A 50 -2.95 2.57 14.76
C GLN A 50 -2.07 3.83 14.64
N ARG A 51 -1.27 3.95 13.56
CA ARG A 51 -0.45 5.14 13.30
C ARG A 51 -1.28 6.41 13.04
N THR A 52 -2.45 6.29 12.41
CA THR A 52 -3.33 7.45 12.15
C THR A 52 -3.97 7.94 13.44
N LEU A 53 -4.47 7.02 14.29
CA LEU A 53 -5.06 7.35 15.58
C LEU A 53 -4.05 8.02 16.52
N HIS A 54 -2.82 7.51 16.57
CA HIS A 54 -1.75 8.12 17.39
C HIS A 54 -1.31 9.49 16.85
N ARG A 55 -1.38 9.73 15.53
CA ARG A 55 -1.00 11.01 14.93
C ARG A 55 -2.05 12.11 15.13
N ALA A 56 -3.33 11.76 15.18
CA ALA A 56 -4.42 12.69 15.42
C ALA A 56 -4.36 13.34 16.82
N LEU A 57 -3.69 12.69 17.77
CA LEU A 57 -3.66 13.11 19.18
C LEU A 57 -2.53 14.11 19.52
N VAL A 58 -1.50 14.30 18.67
CA VAL A 58 -0.22 14.86 19.18
C VAL A 58 0.32 16.12 18.51
N LYS A 59 -0.07 16.54 17.30
CA LYS A 59 0.65 17.68 16.68
C LYS A 59 -0.03 19.02 16.91
N SER A 60 0.33 19.67 18.02
CA SER A 60 0.29 21.13 18.08
C SER A 60 1.11 21.68 16.91
N LEU A 61 0.46 22.51 16.10
CA LEU A 61 1.08 23.11 14.93
C LEU A 61 2.05 24.18 15.40
N ALA A 62 3.34 24.00 15.16
CA ALA A 62 4.40 24.94 15.49
C ALA A 62 4.98 25.58 14.22
N VAL A 63 5.56 26.76 14.37
CA VAL A 63 6.40 27.37 13.34
C VAL A 63 7.54 26.40 12.97
N SER A 64 7.94 26.39 11.70
CA SER A 64 8.94 25.47 11.11
C SER A 64 8.48 24.02 10.92
N ASN A 65 7.26 23.65 11.32
CA ASN A 65 6.72 22.34 10.96
C ASN A 65 6.58 22.22 9.43
N ILE A 66 6.89 21.03 8.90
CA ILE A 66 6.68 20.68 7.50
C ILE A 66 5.32 20.01 7.35
N LEU A 67 4.54 20.51 6.41
CA LEU A 67 3.21 20.03 6.07
C LEU A 67 3.17 19.59 4.61
N LEU A 68 2.30 18.64 4.32
CA LEU A 68 1.96 18.25 2.96
C LEU A 68 0.69 19.01 2.56
N LEU A 69 0.77 19.78 1.48
CA LEU A 69 -0.39 20.52 0.97
C LEU A 69 -1.19 19.61 0.03
N GLU A 70 -2.41 19.33 0.43
CA GLU A 70 -3.39 18.67 -0.43
C GLU A 70 -3.65 19.54 -1.66
N SER A 71 -3.63 18.91 -2.83
CA SER A 71 -3.87 19.57 -4.12
C SER A 71 -4.73 18.65 -4.97
N ASP A 72 -5.91 19.14 -5.33
CA ASP A 72 -6.87 18.39 -6.18
C ASP A 72 -6.37 18.22 -7.62
N ILE A 73 -5.40 19.05 -8.03
CA ILE A 73 -4.87 19.09 -9.40
C ILE A 73 -3.73 18.08 -9.58
N LYS A 74 -3.04 17.71 -8.49
CA LYS A 74 -1.85 16.86 -8.53
C LYS A 74 -2.14 15.52 -7.88
N LYS A 75 -1.62 14.43 -8.46
CA LYS A 75 -1.65 13.12 -7.78
C LYS A 75 -0.99 13.25 -6.41
N HIS A 76 -1.45 12.46 -5.43
CA HIS A 76 -0.95 12.48 -4.04
C HIS A 76 0.59 12.45 -3.93
N THR A 77 1.27 11.76 -4.85
CA THR A 77 2.75 11.69 -4.90
C THR A 77 3.43 13.02 -5.20
N PHE A 78 2.73 13.95 -5.86
CA PHE A 78 3.25 15.27 -6.26
C PHE A 78 2.69 16.42 -5.42
N TRP A 79 2.10 16.09 -4.27
CA TRP A 79 1.66 17.12 -3.33
C TRP A 79 2.87 17.90 -2.81
N PRO A 80 2.86 19.24 -2.89
CA PRO A 80 3.99 20.04 -2.49
C PRO A 80 4.14 20.02 -0.96
N LEU A 81 5.39 19.92 -0.51
CA LEU A 81 5.74 20.13 0.89
C LEU A 81 5.85 21.63 1.15
N ALA A 82 5.30 22.07 2.28
CA ALA A 82 5.35 23.45 2.72
C ALA A 82 5.87 23.53 4.15
N ARG A 83 6.66 24.56 4.45
CA ARG A 83 7.09 24.87 5.82
C ARG A 83 6.18 25.95 6.40
N VAL A 84 5.69 25.74 7.61
CA VAL A 84 4.94 26.75 8.37
C VAL A 84 5.90 27.89 8.72
N LEU A 85 5.56 29.10 8.28
CA LEU A 85 6.29 30.32 8.63
C LEU A 85 5.68 30.96 9.87
N GLU A 86 4.36 31.13 9.89
CA GLU A 86 3.66 31.80 10.98
C GLU A 86 2.31 31.15 11.24
N LEU A 87 1.90 31.19 12.51
CA LEU A 87 0.59 30.76 12.97
C LEU A 87 -0.26 32.00 13.18
N ILE A 88 -1.42 32.07 12.53
CA ILE A 88 -2.34 33.18 12.71
C ILE A 88 -3.36 32.76 13.78
N PRO A 89 -3.28 33.32 15.01
CA PRO A 89 -4.25 33.01 16.04
C PRO A 89 -5.61 33.63 15.68
N VAL A 90 -6.67 32.84 15.83
CA VAL A 90 -8.05 33.34 15.74
C VAL A 90 -8.54 33.66 17.15
N LYS A 91 -9.59 34.48 17.26
CA LYS A 91 -10.23 34.94 18.50
C LYS A 91 -10.55 33.82 19.51
N ASP A 92 -10.70 32.57 19.05
CA ASP A 92 -10.95 31.38 19.88
C ASP A 92 -9.67 30.71 20.44
N GLY A 93 -8.49 31.32 20.27
CA GLY A 93 -7.20 30.79 20.75
C GLY A 93 -6.70 29.54 20.01
N ARG A 94 -7.41 29.07 18.98
CA ARG A 94 -7.03 27.91 18.14
C ARG A 94 -6.51 28.37 16.78
N ASN A 95 -5.31 27.91 16.43
CA ASN A 95 -4.66 28.22 15.16
C ASN A 95 -5.31 27.40 14.03
N ARG A 96 -6.22 28.03 13.27
CA ARG A 96 -6.88 27.40 12.10
C ARG A 96 -6.25 27.82 10.77
N ARG A 97 -5.43 28.88 10.76
CA ARG A 97 -4.79 29.42 9.57
C ARG A 97 -3.28 29.49 9.76
N ILE A 98 -2.56 29.17 8.70
CA ILE A 98 -1.10 29.20 8.66
C ILE A 98 -0.63 29.95 7.43
N LEU A 99 0.45 30.69 7.59
CA LEU A 99 1.27 31.12 6.47
C LEU A 99 2.31 30.03 6.24
N ALA A 100 2.34 29.49 5.03
CA ALA A 100 3.28 28.45 4.67
C ALA A 100 3.95 28.78 3.33
N CYS A 101 5.23 28.50 3.22
CA CYS A 101 5.97 28.62 1.97
C CYS A 101 6.15 27.23 1.37
N SER A 102 5.67 27.02 0.15
CA SER A 102 5.96 25.84 -0.66
C SER A 102 6.88 26.23 -1.80
N LYS A 103 8.05 25.60 -1.92
CA LYS A 103 8.84 25.74 -3.15
C LYS A 103 8.27 24.82 -4.21
N LEU A 104 7.68 25.40 -5.25
CA LEU A 104 7.57 24.73 -6.54
C LEU A 104 9.00 24.48 -7.04
N SER A 105 9.26 23.24 -7.45
CA SER A 105 10.60 22.72 -7.76
C SER A 105 11.49 23.70 -8.54
N HIS A 106 12.76 23.77 -8.15
CA HIS A 106 13.91 24.46 -8.78
C HIS A 106 14.33 25.81 -8.16
N SER A 107 14.96 25.77 -6.99
CA SER A 107 16.08 26.66 -6.63
C SER A 107 16.72 26.19 -5.32
N HIS A 108 18.01 25.84 -5.40
CA HIS A 108 18.88 25.44 -4.29
C HIS A 108 18.88 26.46 -3.13
N PHE A 109 19.09 25.99 -1.90
CA PHE A 109 19.42 26.84 -0.75
C PHE A 109 20.63 26.24 -0.02
N TYR A 110 21.63 27.08 0.21
CA TYR A 110 22.63 26.92 1.27
C TYR A 110 22.00 27.39 2.59
N TRP A 111 22.42 26.75 3.69
CA TRP A 111 21.86 26.86 5.04
C TRP A 111 22.22 28.18 5.73
#